data_AF-A0AAW2QZK4-F1
#
_entry.id   AF-A0AAW2QZK4-F1
#
_cell.length_a   1.000
_cell.length_b   1.000
_cell.length_c   1.000
_cell.angle_alpha   90.00
_cell.angle_beta   90.00
_cell.angle_gamma   90.00
#
_symmetry.space_group_name_H-M   'P 1'
#
loop_
_entity.id
_entity.type
_entity.pdbx_description
1 polymer ?
#
loop_
_entity_poly.entity_id
_entity_poly.type
_entity_poly.pdbx_seq_one_letter_code
_entity_poly.pdbx_strand_id
1 'polypeptide(L)'
;MNSVMSQQGCIFTTAQLKGKLSRLRRAWRLLNDLITKGTGWGWDSERHTITGDAGRLEELYQQNPENKKIIEHGLPHFDYCTRMFSRNTATGGIGRSASQNDPS
;
A
#
# COMPACT_ATOMS: atom_id res chain seq x y z
N MET A 1 34.43 -12.78 -28.18
CA MET A 1 33.11 -13.41 -28.48
C MET A 1 32.81 -14.32 -27.29
N ASN A 2 31.85 -14.08 -26.39
CA ASN A 2 30.48 -13.63 -26.57
C ASN A 2 29.97 -12.85 -25.34
N SER A 3 29.29 -11.74 -25.60
CA SER A 3 28.51 -10.97 -24.62
C SER A 3 27.12 -11.62 -24.52
N VAL A 4 26.65 -11.92 -23.30
CA VAL A 4 25.27 -12.41 -23.10
C VAL A 4 24.71 -11.90 -21.77
N MET A 5 23.80 -10.93 -21.90
CA MET A 5 22.71 -10.57 -20.97
C MET A 5 23.05 -10.03 -19.57
N SER A 6 22.84 -8.72 -19.39
CA SER A 6 22.63 -8.13 -18.06
C SER A 6 21.33 -8.67 -17.45
N GLN A 7 21.43 -9.67 -16.57
CA GLN A 7 20.39 -9.92 -15.56
C GLN A 7 20.89 -9.28 -14.27
N GLN A 8 20.44 -8.05 -14.00
CA GLN A 8 20.80 -7.31 -12.79
C GLN A 8 20.27 -8.04 -11.54
N GLY A 9 21.04 -9.00 -11.02
CA GLY A 9 20.79 -9.66 -9.76
C GLY A 9 21.09 -8.69 -8.63
N CYS A 10 20.08 -7.92 -8.19
CA CYS A 10 20.24 -7.13 -6.97
C CYS A 10 20.38 -8.08 -5.77
N ILE A 11 21.57 -8.14 -5.19
CA ILE A 11 21.82 -8.84 -3.94
C ILE A 11 21.21 -8.00 -2.81
N PHE A 12 19.98 -8.35 -2.40
CA PHE A 12 19.33 -7.75 -1.25
C PHE A 12 19.44 -8.65 -0.03
N THR A 13 19.74 -8.07 1.13
CA THR A 13 19.63 -8.79 2.40
C THR A 13 18.17 -9.00 2.76
N THR A 14 17.90 -10.00 3.61
CA THR A 14 16.54 -10.26 4.12
C THR A 14 15.93 -9.03 4.80
N ALA A 15 16.74 -8.21 5.49
CA ALA A 15 16.28 -6.97 6.10
C ALA A 15 15.85 -5.93 5.05
N GLN A 16 16.62 -5.79 3.97
CA GLN A 16 16.29 -4.89 2.86
C GLN A 16 15.01 -5.35 2.14
N LEU A 17 14.85 -6.65 1.92
CA LEU A 17 13.64 -7.21 1.33
C LEU A 17 12.40 -6.98 2.21
N LYS A 18 12.51 -7.22 3.53
CA LYS A 18 11.43 -6.94 4.48
C LYS A 18 11.06 -5.45 4.48
N GLY A 19 12.04 -4.55 4.44
CA GLY A 19 11.82 -3.10 4.36
C GLY A 19 11.17 -2.66 3.05
N LYS A 20 11.55 -3.25 1.92
CA LYS A 20 10.89 -3.00 0.62
C LYS A 20 9.44 -3.49 0.64
N LEU A 21 9.21 -4.69 1.16
CA LEU A 21 7.88 -5.28 1.25
C LEU A 21 6.96 -4.48 2.19
N SER A 22 7.48 -3.95 3.30
CA SER A 22 6.69 -3.13 4.22
C SER A 22 6.28 -1.80 3.60
N ARG A 23 7.19 -1.14 2.86
CA ARG A 23 6.89 0.09 2.10
C ARG A 23 5.83 -0.16 1.03
N LEU A 24 5.98 -1.24 0.26
CA LEU A 24 5.01 -1.61 -0.77
C LEU A 24 3.62 -1.88 -0.16
N ARG A 25 3.57 -2.61 0.96
CA ARG A 25 2.32 -2.88 1.68
C ARG A 25 1.66 -1.60 2.23
N ARG A 26 2.45 -0.64 2.75
CA ARG A 26 1.93 0.64 3.24
C ARG A 26 1.32 1.46 2.11
N ALA A 27 2.02 1.58 0.98
CA ALA A 27 1.51 2.29 -0.19
C ALA A 27 0.22 1.63 -0.74
N TRP A 28 0.20 0.30 -0.82
CA TRP A 28 -1.00 -0.42 -1.23
C TRP A 28 -2.18 -0.19 -0.30
N ARG A 29 -1.99 -0.25 1.03
CA ARG A 29 -3.07 0.00 2.00
C ARG A 29 -3.64 1.40 1.85
N LEU A 30 -2.77 2.39 1.69
CA LEU A 30 -3.18 3.78 1.55
C LEU A 30 -4.02 3.98 0.29
N LEU A 31 -3.57 3.44 -0.84
CA LEU A 31 -4.33 3.50 -2.10
C LEU A 31 -5.65 2.72 -2.01
N ASN A 32 -5.62 1.50 -1.46
CA ASN A 32 -6.81 0.67 -1.28
C ASN A 32 -7.83 1.33 -0.34
N ASP A 33 -7.40 1.97 0.74
CA ASP A 33 -8.29 2.71 1.64
C ASP A 33 -8.94 3.90 0.92
N LEU A 34 -8.19 4.64 0.10
CA LEU A 34 -8.74 5.74 -0.69
C LEU A 34 -9.76 5.25 -1.73
N ILE A 35 -9.51 4.11 -2.38
CA ILE A 35 -10.46 3.51 -3.34
C ILE A 35 -11.72 2.98 -2.63
N THR A 36 -11.57 2.32 -1.48
CA THR A 36 -12.68 1.60 -0.82
C THR A 36 -13.54 2.49 0.07
N LYS A 37 -12.94 3.45 0.78
CA LYS A 37 -13.63 4.35 1.72
C LYS A 37 -14.02 5.67 1.06
N GLY A 38 -13.37 5.97 -0.05
CA GLY A 38 -13.59 7.20 -0.77
C GLY A 38 -14.83 7.19 -1.64
N THR A 39 -15.49 8.34 -1.71
CA THR A 39 -16.62 8.59 -2.62
C THR A 39 -16.25 9.76 -3.51
N GLY A 40 -16.82 9.89 -4.70
CA GLY A 40 -16.64 11.11 -5.53
C GLY A 40 -15.28 11.28 -6.20
N TRP A 41 -14.49 10.23 -6.30
CA TRP A 41 -13.31 10.17 -7.18
C TRP A 41 -13.34 8.89 -8.01
N GLY A 42 -12.87 9.01 -9.26
CA GLY A 42 -12.71 7.92 -10.21
C GLY A 42 -11.39 7.18 -10.02
N TRP A 43 -11.28 6.05 -10.72
CA TRP A 43 -10.09 5.21 -10.77
C TRP A 43 -9.55 5.18 -12.19
N ASP A 44 -8.26 5.52 -12.36
CA ASP A 44 -7.53 5.33 -13.61
C ASP A 44 -6.85 3.95 -13.57
N SER A 45 -7.38 3.01 -14.35
CA SER A 45 -6.86 1.65 -14.43
C SER A 45 -5.55 1.53 -15.20
N GLU A 46 -5.20 2.49 -16.07
CA GLU A 46 -3.94 2.45 -16.82
C GLU A 46 -2.78 2.94 -15.97
N ARG A 47 -3.02 3.99 -15.19
CA ARG A 47 -2.00 4.57 -14.30
C ARG A 47 -2.03 3.99 -12.90
N HIS A 48 -3.08 3.26 -12.54
CA HIS A 48 -3.36 2.75 -11.20
C HIS A 48 -3.35 3.87 -10.14
N THR A 49 -4.06 4.97 -10.42
CA THR A 49 -4.18 6.14 -9.53
C THR A 49 -5.64 6.61 -9.42
N ILE A 50 -5.88 7.48 -8.44
CA ILE A 50 -7.19 8.08 -8.22
C ILE A 50 -7.27 9.38 -9.03
N THR A 51 -8.35 9.51 -9.80
CA THR A 51 -8.68 10.71 -10.57
C THR A 51 -9.85 11.41 -9.89
N GLY A 52 -9.79 12.71 -9.68
CA GLY A 52 -10.88 13.43 -9.05
C GLY A 52 -10.80 14.92 -9.32
N ASP A 53 -11.78 15.64 -8.79
CA ASP A 53 -11.74 17.09 -8.77
C ASP A 53 -10.49 17.60 -8.03
N ALA A 54 -9.85 18.64 -8.56
CA ALA A 54 -8.59 19.16 -8.02
C ALA A 54 -8.72 19.57 -6.54
N GLY A 55 -9.86 20.12 -6.12
CA GLY A 55 -10.09 20.52 -4.73
C GLY A 55 -10.10 19.32 -3.78
N ARG A 56 -10.70 18.20 -4.20
CA ARG A 56 -10.71 16.95 -3.43
C ARG A 56 -9.35 16.29 -3.33
N LEU A 57 -8.55 16.36 -4.41
CA LEU A 57 -7.18 15.86 -4.38
C LEU A 57 -6.31 16.71 -3.43
N GLU A 58 -6.51 18.02 -3.39
CA GLU A 58 -5.83 18.93 -2.45
C GLU A 58 -6.15 18.59 -0.99
N GLU A 59 -7.41 18.30 -0.65
CA GLU A 59 -7.81 17.84 0.68
C GLU A 59 -7.08 16.54 1.08
N LEU A 60 -6.94 15.59 0.16
CA LEU A 60 -6.18 14.36 0.39
C LEU A 60 -4.69 14.62 0.63
N TYR A 61 -4.11 15.62 -0.04
CA TYR A 61 -2.71 16.01 0.17
C TYR A 61 -2.50 16.65 1.54
N GLN A 62 -3.45 17.46 2.01
CA GLN A 62 -3.40 18.07 3.34
C GLN A 62 -3.54 17.03 4.47
N GLN A 63 -4.38 16.02 4.29
CA GLN A 63 -4.57 14.95 5.28
C GLN A 63 -3.33 14.08 5.45
N ASN A 64 -2.68 13.71 4.35
CA ASN A 64 -1.44 12.95 4.39
C ASN A 64 -0.58 13.23 3.15
N PRO A 65 0.63 13.80 3.31
CA PRO A 65 1.51 14.10 2.18
C PRO A 65 1.97 12.84 1.41
N GLU A 66 1.85 11.64 1.97
CA GLU A 66 2.10 10.40 1.22
C GLU A 66 1.02 10.10 0.17
N ASN A 67 -0.21 10.60 0.37
CA ASN A 67 -1.27 10.49 -0.62
C ASN A 67 -0.85 11.14 -1.92
N LYS A 68 -0.15 12.29 -1.86
CA LYS A 68 0.33 13.00 -3.04
C LYS A 68 1.17 12.12 -3.95
N LYS A 69 2.18 11.45 -3.39
CA LYS A 69 3.06 10.57 -4.18
C LYS A 69 2.31 9.42 -4.83
N ILE A 70 1.34 8.86 -4.13
CA ILE A 70 0.57 7.70 -4.59
C ILE A 70 -0.48 8.12 -5.64
N ILE A 71 -1.07 9.31 -5.50
CA ILE A 71 -2.04 9.85 -6.45
C ILE A 71 -1.34 10.31 -7.74
N GLU A 72 -0.17 10.96 -7.63
CA GLU A 72 0.59 11.46 -8.78
C GLU A 72 1.30 10.34 -9.57
N HIS A 73 1.90 9.37 -8.88
CA HIS A 73 2.72 8.33 -9.53
C HIS A 73 2.04 6.96 -9.61
N GLY A 74 0.93 6.75 -8.89
CA GLY A 74 0.29 5.44 -8.79
C GLY A 74 1.09 4.44 -7.96
N LEU A 75 0.55 3.23 -7.86
CA LEU A 75 1.29 2.07 -7.35
C LEU A 75 1.57 1.10 -8.50
N PRO A 76 2.83 0.89 -8.90
CA PRO A 76 3.14 -0.08 -9.94
C PRO A 76 2.71 -1.49 -9.51
N HIS A 77 2.16 -2.24 -10.46
CA HIS A 77 1.67 -3.61 -10.23
C HIS A 77 0.65 -3.70 -9.10
N PHE A 78 -0.28 -2.73 -9.05
CA PHE A 78 -1.34 -2.68 -8.04
C PHE A 78 -2.08 -4.02 -7.92
N ASP A 79 -2.41 -4.68 -9.03
CA ASP A 79 -3.12 -5.97 -9.02
C ASP A 79 -2.35 -7.08 -8.32
N TYR A 80 -1.02 -7.15 -8.54
CA TYR A 80 -0.16 -8.11 -7.85
C TYR A 80 -0.08 -7.79 -6.36
N CYS A 81 0.00 -6.51 -6.00
CA CYS A 81 -0.03 -6.06 -4.61
C CYS A 81 -1.37 -6.42 -3.94
N THR A 82 -2.49 -6.21 -4.64
CA THR A 82 -3.83 -6.58 -4.19
C THR A 82 -3.93 -8.08 -3.97
N ARG A 83 -3.47 -8.91 -4.90
CA ARG A 83 -3.43 -10.37 -4.73
C ARG A 83 -2.57 -10.78 -3.53
N MET A 84 -1.44 -10.12 -3.30
CA MET A 84 -0.50 -10.45 -2.23
C MET A 84 -0.96 -9.97 -0.84
N PHE A 85 -1.60 -8.80 -0.76
CA PHE A 85 -1.88 -8.13 0.51
C PHE A 85 -3.35 -8.19 0.95
N SER A 86 -4.30 -8.36 0.03
CA SER A 86 -5.74 -8.44 0.36
C SER A 86 -6.08 -9.51 1.40
N ARG A 87 -5.42 -10.68 1.35
CA ARG A 87 -5.62 -11.78 2.30
C ARG A 87 -4.74 -11.69 3.55
N ASN A 88 -3.73 -10.83 3.54
CA ASN A 88 -2.70 -10.74 4.58
C ASN A 88 -2.89 -9.51 5.49
N THR A 89 -4.04 -8.82 5.39
CA THR A 89 -4.54 -7.92 6.42
C THR A 89 -5.03 -8.75 7.61
N ALA A 90 -4.10 -9.43 8.29
CA ALA A 90 -4.35 -9.91 9.64
C ALA A 90 -4.57 -8.67 10.51
N THR A 91 -5.85 -8.40 10.83
CA THR A 91 -6.26 -7.51 11.89
C THR A 91 -5.55 -7.96 13.16
N GLY A 92 -4.53 -7.23 13.60
CA GLY A 92 -3.83 -7.45 14.87
C GLY A 92 -4.70 -7.11 16.08
N GLY A 93 -5.96 -7.56 16.06
CA GLY A 93 -7.01 -7.25 17.02
C GLY A 93 -7.37 -8.45 17.89
N ILE A 94 -6.39 -9.22 18.35
CA ILE A 94 -6.57 -10.06 19.55
C ILE A 94 -5.44 -9.71 20.52
N GLY A 95 -5.47 -8.47 21.03
CA GLY A 95 -4.96 -8.22 22.37
C GLY A 95 -5.90 -8.95 23.32
N ARG A 96 -5.47 -10.10 23.85
CA ARG A 96 -6.20 -10.77 24.92
C ARG A 96 -6.17 -9.83 26.13
N SER A 97 -7.28 -9.18 26.46
CA SER A 97 -7.44 -8.56 27.78
C SER A 97 -7.42 -9.68 28.81
N ALA A 98 -6.28 -9.85 29.47
CA ALA A 98 -6.16 -10.69 30.65
C ALA A 98 -6.39 -9.79 31.87
N SER A 99 -7.63 -9.73 32.34
CA SER A 99 -7.94 -9.38 33.72
C SER A 99 -9.11 -10.27 34.11
N GLN A 100 -8.76 -11.40 34.71
CA GLN A 100 -9.70 -12.35 35.29
C GLN A 100 -10.49 -11.66 36.40
N ASN A 101 -11.82 -11.79 36.34
CA ASN A 101 -12.68 -11.57 37.50
C ASN A 101 -12.50 -12.76 38.45
N ASP A 102 -12.24 -12.47 39.72
CA ASP A 102 -12.42 -13.40 40.83
C ASP A 102 -13.26 -12.69 41.91
N PRO A 103 -14.52 -13.09 42.12
CA PRO A 103 -15.21 -12.83 43.37
C PRO A 103 -15.42 -14.16 44.12
N SER A 104 -14.77 -14.28 45.27
CA SER A 104 -15.14 -15.22 46.34
C SER A 104 -16.23 -14.62 47.23
#